data_AF-A0A2V6KGU2-F1
#
_entry.id   AF-A0A2V6KGU2-F1
#
_cell.length_a   1.000
_cell.length_b   1.000
_cell.length_c   1.000
_cell.angle_alpha   90.00
_cell.angle_beta   90.00
_cell.angle_gamma   90.00
#
_symmetry.space_group_name_H-M   'P 1'
#
loop_
_entity.id
_entity.type
_entity.pdbx_description
1 polymer ?
#
loop_
_entity_poly.entity_id
_entity_poly.type
_entity_poly.pdbx_seq_one_letter_code
_entity_poly.pdbx_strand_id
1 'polypeptide(L)'
;MNIAGLRSIGSAVLLLLVAGAGCNRPKRASSESSAAPTPQAFRASITAHAPDEFYDPPSDVPRKPGELLRSEPLRDVMLPAGVRGWRILYATTVDDSTPATAVATVFAPADPSAGPRPVIAWEHGTTGLLQKCMPSLLSLPTKGIPDRDRIVMAGWVVVATDYSFAEKGGPHPTSA
;
A
#
# COMPACT_ATOMS: atom_id res chain seq x y z
N MET A 1 -46.03 -45.80 -21.02
CA MET A 1 -44.88 -46.08 -21.91
C MET A 1 -43.65 -46.27 -21.03
N ASN A 2 -43.28 -47.55 -20.80
CA ASN A 2 -41.93 -48.12 -20.74
C ASN A 2 -40.75 -47.43 -20.02
N ILE A 3 -39.82 -48.07 -19.29
CA ILE A 3 -39.68 -49.27 -18.41
C ILE A 3 -38.30 -49.06 -17.70
N ALA A 4 -38.15 -49.58 -16.46
CA ALA A 4 -36.95 -50.23 -15.89
C ALA A 4 -35.60 -49.45 -15.76
N GLY A 5 -34.80 -49.66 -14.71
CA GLY A 5 -34.85 -50.71 -13.71
C GLY A 5 -33.94 -50.42 -12.52
N LEU A 6 -34.43 -50.79 -11.34
CA LEU A 6 -33.72 -50.77 -10.07
C LEU A 6 -33.75 -52.22 -9.56
N ARG A 7 -32.58 -52.82 -9.29
CA ARG A 7 -32.52 -54.12 -8.61
C ARG A 7 -31.51 -54.09 -7.48
N SER A 8 -31.94 -54.80 -6.44
CA SER A 8 -31.62 -54.68 -5.03
C SER A 8 -30.78 -55.88 -4.56
N ILE A 9 -29.97 -55.63 -3.52
CA ILE A 9 -29.60 -56.52 -2.38
C ILE A 9 -28.70 -57.74 -2.63
N GLY A 10 -27.67 -57.87 -1.77
CA GLY A 10 -27.08 -59.16 -1.39
C GLY A 10 -25.78 -59.05 -0.58
N SER A 11 -25.87 -59.00 0.76
CA SER A 11 -24.75 -59.13 1.70
C SER A 11 -24.10 -60.53 1.64
N ALA A 12 -22.78 -60.60 1.80
CA ALA A 12 -22.12 -61.77 2.39
C ALA A 12 -20.82 -61.38 3.09
N VAL A 13 -20.78 -61.65 4.39
CA VAL A 13 -19.62 -61.58 5.28
C VAL A 13 -18.72 -62.80 5.02
N LEU A 14 -17.40 -62.61 4.97
CA LEU A 14 -16.46 -63.70 5.18
C LEU A 14 -15.29 -63.24 6.05
N LEU A 15 -15.30 -63.69 7.30
CA LEU A 15 -14.16 -63.64 8.21
C LEU A 15 -13.09 -64.64 7.74
N LEU A 16 -11.85 -64.17 7.60
CA LEU A 16 -10.66 -65.02 7.58
C LEU A 16 -9.67 -64.49 8.63
N LEU A 17 -9.67 -65.18 9.77
CA LEU A 17 -8.63 -65.10 10.80
C LEU A 17 -7.40 -65.85 10.29
N VAL A 18 -6.27 -65.16 10.12
CA VAL A 18 -4.95 -65.81 10.03
C VAL A 18 -4.07 -65.23 11.13
N ALA A 19 -3.72 -66.12 12.06
CA ALA A 19 -2.80 -65.87 13.16
C ALA A 19 -1.34 -65.88 12.67
N GLY A 20 -0.55 -64.92 13.18
CA GLY A 20 0.81 -65.11 13.66
C GLY A 20 1.91 -65.53 12.67
N ALA A 21 2.73 -64.56 12.27
CA ALA A 21 4.18 -64.75 12.19
C ALA A 21 4.85 -63.41 12.54
N GLY A 22 5.49 -63.36 13.71
CA GLY A 22 6.22 -62.19 14.18
C GLY A 22 7.41 -61.89 13.28
N CYS A 23 7.47 -60.67 12.75
CA CYS A 23 8.68 -60.08 12.21
C CYS A 23 9.04 -58.88 13.08
N ASN A 24 10.11 -59.06 13.84
CA ASN A 24 10.74 -58.08 14.71
C ASN A 24 11.10 -56.82 13.90
N ARG A 25 10.39 -55.70 14.11
CA ARG A 25 10.65 -54.44 13.39
C ARG A 25 11.72 -53.65 14.16
N PRO A 26 12.92 -53.41 13.61
CA PRO A 26 13.89 -52.56 14.29
C PRO A 26 13.33 -51.12 14.39
N LYS A 27 13.52 -50.48 15.56
CA LYS A 27 13.18 -49.07 15.77
C LYS A 27 13.90 -48.24 14.70
N ARG A 28 13.13 -47.59 13.83
CA ARG A 28 13.64 -46.54 12.95
C ARG A 28 14.08 -45.39 13.85
N ALA A 29 15.38 -45.13 13.93
CA ALA A 29 15.88 -43.90 14.54
C ALA A 29 15.30 -42.72 13.75
N SER A 30 14.62 -41.82 14.45
CA SER A 30 14.15 -40.56 13.88
C SER A 30 15.37 -39.72 13.53
N SER A 31 15.61 -39.47 12.24
CA SER A 31 16.47 -38.36 11.84
C SER A 31 15.71 -37.07 12.12
N GLU A 32 16.05 -36.40 13.22
CA GLU A 32 15.68 -35.01 13.43
C GLU A 32 16.47 -34.16 12.43
N SER A 33 15.80 -33.74 11.36
CA SER A 33 16.29 -32.70 10.47
C SER A 33 16.24 -31.40 11.25
N SER A 34 17.35 -31.03 11.88
CA SER A 34 17.52 -29.70 12.49
C SER A 34 17.36 -28.65 11.40
N ALA A 35 16.24 -27.93 11.41
CA ALA A 35 16.02 -26.80 10.52
C ALA A 35 17.00 -25.69 10.93
N ALA A 36 17.85 -25.26 10.00
CA ALA A 36 18.69 -24.09 10.18
C ALA A 36 17.80 -22.89 10.54
N PRO A 37 18.25 -21.99 11.45
CA PRO A 37 17.49 -20.80 11.78
C PRO A 37 17.31 -19.97 10.51
N THR A 38 16.06 -19.78 10.10
CA THR A 38 15.73 -18.89 8.99
C THR A 38 16.20 -17.48 9.39
N PRO A 39 17.00 -16.77 8.57
CA PRO A 39 17.33 -15.40 8.86
C PRO A 39 16.02 -14.61 8.98
N GLN A 40 15.75 -14.07 10.17
CA GLN A 40 14.63 -13.17 10.38
C GLN A 40 14.91 -11.92 9.54
N ALA A 41 14.24 -11.83 8.39
CA ALA A 41 14.22 -10.61 7.63
C ALA A 41 13.68 -9.49 8.53
N PHE A 42 14.51 -8.48 8.78
CA PHE A 42 14.09 -7.28 9.50
C PHE A 42 13.02 -6.59 8.65
N ARG A 43 11.74 -6.86 8.97
CA ARG A 43 10.63 -6.12 8.37
C ARG A 43 10.63 -4.75 9.01
N ALA A 44 11.19 -3.76 8.32
CA ALA A 44 10.96 -2.37 8.68
C ALA A 44 9.45 -2.14 8.69
N SER A 45 8.88 -1.92 9.88
CA SER A 45 7.48 -1.53 10.02
C SER A 45 7.30 -0.13 9.43
N ILE A 46 6.29 0.04 8.58
CA ILE A 46 5.88 1.38 8.15
C ILE A 46 5.10 1.99 9.31
N THR A 47 5.52 3.16 9.77
CA THR A 47 4.84 3.91 10.82
C THR A 47 3.85 4.86 10.15
N ALA A 48 2.65 4.99 10.70
CA ALA A 48 1.70 6.03 10.33
C ALA A 48 1.68 7.12 11.40
N HIS A 49 1.74 8.37 10.98
CA HIS A 49 1.63 9.54 11.83
C HIS A 49 0.18 10.02 11.89
N ALA A 50 -0.20 10.64 13.01
CA ALA A 50 -1.47 11.37 13.06
C ALA A 50 -1.36 12.64 12.20
N PRO A 51 -2.45 13.08 11.53
CA PRO A 51 -2.47 14.39 10.89
C PRO A 51 -2.19 15.50 11.90
N ASP A 52 -1.32 16.42 11.54
CA ASP A 52 -0.98 17.64 12.28
C ASP A 52 -1.59 18.89 11.59
N GLU A 53 -1.30 20.07 12.12
CA GLU A 53 -1.80 21.37 11.63
C GLU A 53 -1.48 21.66 10.15
N PHE A 54 -0.51 20.94 9.56
CA PHE A 54 -0.16 21.07 8.15
C PHE A 54 -1.31 20.65 7.25
N TYR A 55 -2.07 19.63 7.68
CA TYR A 55 -3.16 19.05 6.90
C TYR A 55 -4.48 19.82 7.04
N ASP A 56 -4.55 20.78 7.96
CA ASP A 56 -5.74 21.59 8.14
C ASP A 56 -5.88 22.58 6.97
N PRO A 57 -7.04 22.66 6.30
CA PRO A 57 -7.26 23.68 5.28
C PRO A 57 -7.30 25.08 5.90
N PRO A 58 -6.87 26.13 5.16
CA PRO A 58 -7.11 27.50 5.57
C PRO A 58 -8.62 27.78 5.61
N SER A 59 -9.05 28.73 6.44
CA SER A 59 -10.47 29.10 6.57
C SER A 59 -11.11 29.63 5.27
N ASP A 60 -10.29 30.15 4.36
CA ASP A 60 -10.68 30.55 3.01
C ASP A 60 -9.77 29.83 2.00
N VAL A 61 -10.32 28.82 1.33
CA VAL A 61 -9.58 28.02 0.35
C VAL A 61 -9.56 28.75 -0.99
N PRO A 62 -8.38 29.06 -1.56
CA PRO A 62 -8.28 29.71 -2.86
C PRO A 62 -9.03 28.93 -3.95
N ARG A 63 -9.72 29.65 -4.83
CA ARG A 63 -10.50 29.04 -5.92
C ARG A 63 -9.65 28.53 -7.08
N LYS A 64 -8.37 28.89 -7.15
CA LYS A 64 -7.48 28.54 -8.25
C LYS A 64 -6.86 27.16 -8.00
N PRO A 65 -7.21 26.12 -8.78
CA PRO A 65 -6.60 24.81 -8.61
C PRO A 65 -5.09 24.84 -8.89
N GLY A 66 -4.34 24.06 -8.11
CA GLY A 66 -2.88 23.97 -8.18
C GLY A 66 -2.13 25.09 -7.43
N GLU A 67 -2.83 26.01 -6.76
CA GLU A 67 -2.18 27.02 -5.94
C GLU A 67 -1.53 26.40 -4.70
N LEU A 68 -0.24 26.64 -4.53
CA LEU A 68 0.53 26.10 -3.40
C LEU A 68 0.23 26.91 -2.14
N LEU A 69 -0.23 26.23 -1.09
CA LEU A 69 -0.60 26.84 0.19
C LEU A 69 0.51 26.68 1.24
N ARG A 70 1.10 25.49 1.33
CA ARG A 70 2.19 25.18 2.27
C ARG A 70 3.19 24.22 1.65
N SER A 71 4.44 24.28 2.12
CA SER A 71 5.48 23.30 1.77
C SER A 71 6.42 23.10 2.95
N GLU A 72 6.66 21.85 3.31
CA GLU A 72 7.60 21.48 4.36
C GLU A 72 8.50 20.32 3.91
N PRO A 73 9.79 20.31 4.27
CA PRO A 73 10.65 19.16 4.01
C PRO A 73 10.15 17.91 4.72
N LEU A 74 10.28 16.74 4.07
CA LEU A 74 10.06 15.47 4.74
C LEU A 74 11.21 15.21 5.73
N ARG A 75 10.90 15.17 7.03
CA ARG A 75 11.92 14.98 8.09
C ARG A 75 12.04 13.53 8.55
N ASP A 76 10.95 12.78 8.53
CA ASP A 76 10.88 11.41 9.05
C ASP A 76 10.90 10.34 7.94
N VAL A 77 11.37 10.71 6.74
CA VAL A 77 11.48 9.84 5.57
C VAL A 77 12.94 9.72 5.17
N MET A 78 13.46 8.50 5.08
CA MET A 78 14.81 8.26 4.57
C MET A 78 14.84 8.46 3.06
N LEU A 79 15.64 9.41 2.59
CA LEU A 79 15.83 9.74 1.18
C LEU A 79 17.22 9.32 0.70
N PRO A 80 17.36 8.82 -0.54
CA PRO A 80 18.67 8.63 -1.15
C PRO A 80 19.47 9.93 -1.22
N ALA A 81 20.79 9.82 -1.26
CA ALA A 81 21.66 10.96 -1.52
C ALA A 81 21.29 11.62 -2.86
N GLY A 82 21.31 12.96 -2.89
CA GLY A 82 20.94 13.73 -4.09
C GLY A 82 19.43 13.85 -4.34
N VAL A 83 18.57 13.35 -3.44
CA VAL A 83 17.11 13.53 -3.49
C VAL A 83 16.63 14.44 -2.37
N ARG A 84 15.74 15.36 -2.69
CA ARG A 84 14.99 16.17 -1.73
C ARG A 84 13.52 15.79 -1.75
N GLY A 85 12.89 15.85 -0.59
CA GLY A 85 11.50 15.49 -0.38
C GLY A 85 10.74 16.58 0.37
N TRP A 86 9.50 16.82 -0.04
CA TRP A 86 8.58 17.73 0.65
C TRP A 86 7.20 17.11 0.80
N ARG A 87 6.46 17.52 1.81
CA ARG A 87 5.00 17.53 1.78
C ARG A 87 4.52 18.91 1.33
N ILE A 88 3.48 18.96 0.52
CA ILE A 88 2.84 20.19 0.08
C ILE A 88 1.34 20.13 0.35
N LEU A 89 0.74 21.27 0.73
CA LEU A 89 -0.70 21.48 0.75
C LEU A 89 -1.03 22.43 -0.40
N TYR A 90 -2.02 22.08 -1.21
CA TYR A 90 -2.40 22.89 -2.37
C TYR A 90 -3.92 22.98 -2.52
N ALA A 91 -4.38 24.08 -3.10
CA ALA A 91 -5.78 24.28 -3.46
C ALA A 91 -6.14 23.44 -4.68
N THR A 92 -7.31 22.83 -4.66
CA THR A 92 -7.88 22.01 -5.72
C THR A 92 -9.40 22.10 -5.65
N THR A 93 -10.09 21.21 -6.34
CA THR A 93 -11.53 21.06 -6.23
C THR A 93 -11.92 19.59 -5.96
N VAL A 94 -13.10 19.38 -5.36
CA VAL A 94 -13.70 18.02 -5.23
C VAL A 94 -14.41 17.62 -6.53
N ASP A 95 -15.06 18.58 -7.17
CA ASP A 95 -15.73 18.50 -8.47
C ASP A 95 -15.26 19.66 -9.37
N ASP A 96 -15.97 20.02 -10.42
CA ASP A 96 -15.55 21.13 -11.30
C ASP A 96 -15.61 22.53 -10.64
N SER A 97 -16.19 22.65 -9.45
CA SER A 97 -16.57 23.95 -8.87
C SER A 97 -16.34 24.11 -7.37
N THR A 98 -16.34 23.01 -6.59
CA THR A 98 -16.25 23.04 -5.13
C THR A 98 -14.80 23.15 -4.67
N PRO A 99 -14.34 24.28 -4.09
CA PRO A 99 -12.96 24.43 -3.62
C PRO A 99 -12.64 23.42 -2.51
N ALA A 100 -11.41 22.91 -2.54
CA ALA A 100 -10.89 21.96 -1.58
C ALA A 100 -9.38 22.09 -1.45
N THR A 101 -8.80 21.36 -0.51
CA THR A 101 -7.35 21.18 -0.42
C THR A 101 -6.97 19.73 -0.63
N ALA A 102 -5.76 19.52 -1.13
CA ALA A 102 -5.12 18.22 -1.21
C ALA A 102 -3.68 18.32 -0.70
N VAL A 103 -3.16 17.19 -0.24
CA VAL A 103 -1.76 17.04 0.14
C VAL A 103 -1.04 16.19 -0.90
N ALA A 104 0.22 16.50 -1.16
CA ALA A 104 1.08 15.64 -1.95
C ALA A 104 2.47 15.55 -1.33
N THR A 105 3.16 14.44 -1.61
CA THR A 105 4.60 14.33 -1.40
C THR A 105 5.34 14.55 -2.71
N VAL A 106 6.36 15.40 -2.68
CA VAL A 106 7.16 15.79 -3.85
C VAL A 106 8.58 15.28 -3.66
N PHE A 107 9.14 14.63 -4.69
CA PHE A 107 10.52 14.18 -4.71
C PHE A 107 11.21 14.75 -5.93
N ALA A 108 12.35 15.40 -5.72
CA ALA A 108 13.11 16.05 -6.78
C ALA A 108 14.62 15.86 -6.58
N PRO A 109 15.43 15.99 -7.64
CA PRO A 109 16.86 16.10 -7.52
C PRO A 109 17.26 17.28 -6.62
N ALA A 110 18.27 17.09 -5.79
CA ALA A 110 18.83 18.16 -4.96
C ALA A 110 19.56 19.20 -5.80
N ASP A 111 20.15 18.78 -6.93
CA ASP A 111 20.92 19.65 -7.80
C ASP A 111 20.03 20.67 -8.52
N PRO A 112 20.53 21.89 -8.75
CA PRO A 112 19.86 22.86 -9.60
C PRO A 112 19.62 22.31 -11.01
N SER A 113 18.55 22.74 -11.66
CA SER A 113 18.29 22.45 -13.07
C SER A 113 18.57 23.69 -13.92
N ALA A 114 19.11 23.52 -15.12
CA ALA A 114 19.26 24.61 -16.10
C ALA A 114 17.92 25.07 -16.70
N GLY A 115 16.84 24.31 -16.49
CA GLY A 115 15.49 24.60 -16.97
C GLY A 115 14.42 23.76 -16.26
N PRO A 116 13.17 23.79 -16.75
CA PRO A 116 12.09 22.99 -16.18
C PRO A 116 12.44 21.49 -16.16
N ARG A 117 12.07 20.81 -15.08
CA ARG A 117 12.18 19.35 -14.99
C ARG A 117 10.89 18.70 -15.50
N PRO A 118 10.96 17.55 -16.17
CA PRO A 118 9.77 16.75 -16.43
C PRO A 118 9.15 16.29 -15.10
N VAL A 119 7.81 16.24 -15.06
CA VAL A 119 7.04 15.92 -13.86
C VAL A 119 6.19 14.68 -14.11
N ILE A 120 6.21 13.74 -13.15
CA ILE A 120 5.26 12.65 -13.06
C ILE A 120 4.31 12.94 -11.90
N ALA A 121 3.02 13.07 -12.22
CA ALA A 121 1.96 12.98 -11.23
C ALA A 121 1.66 11.50 -10.97
N TRP A 122 1.71 11.09 -9.71
CA TRP A 122 1.46 9.72 -9.29
C TRP A 122 0.24 9.64 -8.40
N GLU A 123 -0.62 8.70 -8.75
CA GLU A 123 -1.87 8.39 -8.06
C GLU A 123 -1.75 7.05 -7.34
N HIS A 124 -2.06 7.03 -6.04
CA HIS A 124 -2.02 5.79 -5.27
C HIS A 124 -3.30 4.97 -5.41
N GLY A 125 -3.19 3.65 -5.25
CA GLY A 125 -4.36 2.77 -5.13
C GLY A 125 -5.12 3.02 -3.81
N THR A 126 -6.23 2.31 -3.58
CA THR A 126 -7.07 2.53 -2.38
C THR A 126 -6.30 2.32 -1.07
N THR A 127 -6.18 3.36 -0.25
CA THR A 127 -5.52 3.33 1.08
C THR A 127 -6.51 3.49 2.24
N GLY A 128 -7.68 4.07 1.99
CA GLY A 128 -8.77 4.27 2.95
C GLY A 128 -9.57 5.54 2.65
N LEU A 129 -10.60 5.82 3.46
CA LEU A 129 -11.51 6.97 3.26
C LEU A 129 -11.27 8.14 4.22
N LEU A 130 -10.41 7.96 5.22
CA LEU A 130 -10.16 8.95 6.27
C LEU A 130 -8.83 9.65 6.03
N GLN A 131 -8.70 10.89 6.45
CA GLN A 131 -7.45 11.66 6.38
C GLN A 131 -6.25 10.90 6.98
N LYS A 132 -6.44 10.14 8.06
CA LYS A 132 -5.38 9.28 8.64
C LYS A 132 -4.88 8.14 7.74
N CYS A 133 -5.53 7.91 6.60
CA CYS A 133 -5.17 6.90 5.61
C CYS A 133 -4.32 7.49 4.46
N MET A 134 -4.05 8.79 4.46
CA MET A 134 -3.23 9.47 3.46
C MET A 134 -1.80 8.91 3.45
N PRO A 135 -1.26 8.46 2.30
CA PRO A 135 0.11 7.99 2.20
C PRO A 135 1.17 8.96 2.70
N SER A 136 0.98 10.28 2.57
CA SER A 136 1.93 11.27 3.10
C SER A 136 2.16 11.19 4.62
N LEU A 137 1.25 10.55 5.37
CA LEU A 137 1.39 10.30 6.81
C LEU A 137 2.24 9.06 7.12
N LEU A 138 2.68 8.31 6.12
CA LEU A 138 3.48 7.12 6.32
C LEU A 138 4.97 7.47 6.34
N SER A 139 5.75 6.73 7.13
CA SER A 139 7.22 6.83 7.14
C SER A 139 7.89 6.43 5.80
N LEU A 140 7.11 5.81 4.89
CA LEU A 140 7.49 5.47 3.52
C LEU A 140 6.34 5.81 2.56
N PRO A 141 6.08 7.11 2.28
CA PRO A 141 4.86 7.57 1.60
C PRO A 141 4.76 7.11 0.15
N THR A 142 5.89 6.71 -0.46
CA THR A 142 5.98 6.32 -1.87
C THR A 142 6.43 4.87 -2.06
N LYS A 143 6.27 4.01 -1.06
CA LYS A 143 6.68 2.60 -1.18
C LYS A 143 6.05 1.89 -2.39
N GLY A 144 4.86 2.33 -2.82
CA GLY A 144 4.14 1.79 -3.97
C GLY A 144 4.54 2.35 -5.33
N ILE A 145 5.45 3.32 -5.41
CA ILE A 145 5.85 3.95 -6.68
C ILE A 145 7.01 3.17 -7.31
N PRO A 146 6.82 2.53 -8.47
CA PRO A 146 7.90 1.81 -9.15
C PRO A 146 9.05 2.75 -9.53
N ASP A 147 10.29 2.31 -9.31
CA ASP A 147 11.51 2.99 -9.75
C ASP A 147 11.62 4.49 -9.38
N ARG A 148 10.89 4.98 -8.35
CA ARG A 148 10.90 6.39 -7.91
C ARG A 148 12.31 6.99 -7.87
N ASP A 149 13.23 6.30 -7.22
CA ASP A 149 14.59 6.82 -7.03
C ASP A 149 15.35 6.96 -8.33
N ARG A 150 15.18 6.01 -9.26
CA ARG A 150 15.81 6.08 -10.58
C ARG A 150 15.20 7.19 -11.42
N ILE A 151 13.89 7.37 -11.35
CA ILE A 151 13.17 8.46 -12.02
C ILE A 151 13.71 9.81 -11.53
N VAL A 152 13.79 9.99 -10.21
CA VAL A 152 14.30 11.25 -9.63
C VAL A 152 15.78 11.43 -9.96
N MET A 153 16.63 10.42 -9.81
CA MET A 153 18.04 10.51 -10.20
C MET A 153 18.26 10.78 -11.70
N ALA A 154 17.30 10.42 -12.56
CA ALA A 154 17.30 10.78 -13.98
C ALA A 154 16.90 12.24 -14.25
N GLY A 155 16.64 13.03 -13.21
CA GLY A 155 16.37 14.46 -13.31
C GLY A 155 14.89 14.85 -13.29
N TRP A 156 13.98 13.89 -13.08
CA TRP A 156 12.54 14.09 -13.07
C TRP A 156 12.03 14.44 -11.67
N VAL A 157 10.86 15.07 -11.59
CA VAL A 157 10.14 15.31 -10.33
C VAL A 157 8.97 14.34 -10.24
N VAL A 158 8.79 13.72 -9.07
CA VAL A 158 7.61 12.89 -8.77
C VAL A 158 6.74 13.63 -7.78
N VAL A 159 5.47 13.81 -8.09
CA VAL A 159 4.45 14.40 -7.22
C VAL A 159 3.40 13.32 -6.95
N ALA A 160 3.37 12.79 -5.73
CA ALA A 160 2.44 11.75 -5.31
C ALA A 160 1.36 12.37 -4.42
N THR A 161 0.14 12.49 -4.96
CA THR A 161 -0.98 13.14 -4.25
C THR A 161 -1.74 12.16 -3.37
N ASP A 162 -2.32 12.67 -2.28
CA ASP A 162 -3.25 11.96 -1.40
C ASP A 162 -4.73 12.17 -1.81
N TYR A 163 -4.96 12.74 -3.01
CA TYR A 163 -6.25 13.25 -3.49
C TYR A 163 -6.82 14.42 -2.68
N SER A 164 -7.89 15.02 -3.21
CA SER A 164 -8.69 15.96 -2.43
C SER A 164 -9.36 15.22 -1.28
N PHE A 165 -9.30 15.82 -0.11
CA PHE A 165 -10.12 15.39 1.01
C PHE A 165 -11.27 16.37 1.16
N ALA A 166 -12.49 15.88 0.97
CA ALA A 166 -13.66 16.64 1.35
C ALA A 166 -13.69 16.72 2.88
N GLU A 167 -13.83 17.94 3.40
CA GLU A 167 -13.85 18.18 4.83
C GLU A 167 -14.95 17.37 5.53
N LYS A 168 -14.91 17.36 6.86
CA LYS A 168 -15.88 16.64 7.70
C LYS A 168 -17.33 17.02 7.33
N GLY A 169 -18.00 16.16 6.55
CA GLY A 169 -19.37 16.35 6.07
C GLY A 169 -19.51 16.83 4.61
N GLY A 170 -18.40 17.07 3.91
CA GLY A 170 -18.39 17.34 2.47
C GLY A 170 -18.54 16.05 1.64
N PRO A 171 -18.91 16.16 0.35
CA PRO A 171 -19.08 15.00 -0.51
C PRO A 171 -17.75 14.28 -0.72
N HIS A 172 -17.67 12.99 -0.38
CA HIS A 172 -16.53 12.19 -0.80
C HIS A 172 -16.55 12.05 -2.34
N PRO A 173 -15.41 12.06 -3.05
CA PRO A 173 -15.35 11.99 -4.52
C PRO A 173 -16.06 10.77 -5.13
N THR A 174 -16.33 9.72 -4.36
CA THR A 174 -17.08 8.53 -4.80
C THR A 174 -18.59 8.63 -4.57
N SER A 175 -19.09 9.76 -4.09
CA SER A 175 -20.51 10.01 -3.81
C SER A 175 -21.15 10.69 -5.02
N ALA A 176 -21.16 10.01 -6.16
CA ALA A 176 -21.90 10.42 -7.36
C ALA A 176 -23.18 9.60 -7.49
#